data_AF-A0A3C2EAK0-F1
#
_entry.id   AF-A0A3C2EAK0-F1
#
_cell.length_a   1.000
_cell.length_b   1.000
_cell.length_c   1.000
_cell.angle_alpha   90.00
_cell.angle_beta   90.00
_cell.angle_gamma   90.00
#
_symmetry.space_group_name_H-M   'P 1'
#
loop_
_entity.id
_entity.type
_entity.pdbx_description
1 polymer ?
#
loop_
_entity_poly.entity_id
_entity_poly.type
_entity_poly.pdbx_seq_one_letter_code
_entity_poly.pdbx_strand_id
1 'polypeptide(L)'
;MRSAVQARPTLQKIPNLWDFFYPIIIMYYFYVLYSQKDHRLYKGVTSDVNKRLEEHNSGRTRSTKHRRPFVLLHYEAYPDKISALKQEQWSKTLEGGARLKAKLIEMRLLDEGGKINKG
;
A
#
# COMPACT_ATOMS: atom_id res chain seq x y z
N MET A 1 14.56 -49.02 -38.94
CA MET A 1 13.45 -49.20 -37.98
C MET A 1 13.63 -48.17 -36.87
N ARG A 2 12.76 -47.15 -36.81
CA ARG A 2 12.87 -46.03 -35.86
C ARG A 2 12.14 -46.42 -34.57
N SER A 3 12.87 -46.58 -33.47
CA SER A 3 12.26 -46.78 -32.14
C SER A 3 11.74 -45.45 -31.62
N ALA A 4 10.42 -45.37 -31.43
CA ALA A 4 9.77 -44.24 -30.78
C ALA A 4 10.09 -44.28 -29.28
N VAL A 5 10.97 -43.39 -28.82
CA VAL A 5 11.13 -43.08 -27.40
C VAL A 5 9.90 -42.25 -27.00
N GLN A 6 8.91 -42.88 -26.38
CA GLN A 6 7.80 -42.17 -25.76
C GLN A 6 8.31 -41.40 -24.55
N ALA A 7 8.23 -40.07 -24.60
CA ALA A 7 8.51 -39.21 -23.45
C ALA A 7 7.48 -39.49 -22.34
N ARG A 8 7.97 -39.79 -21.13
CA ARG A 8 7.11 -39.90 -19.94
C ARG A 8 6.53 -38.52 -19.64
N PRO A 9 5.21 -38.36 -19.47
CA PRO A 9 4.65 -37.09 -19.02
C PRO A 9 5.22 -36.80 -17.63
N THR A 10 5.90 -35.65 -17.49
CA THR A 10 6.36 -35.15 -16.20
C THR A 10 5.16 -34.95 -15.30
N LEU A 11 5.15 -35.61 -14.13
CA LEU A 11 4.17 -35.40 -13.07
C LEU A 11 4.03 -33.90 -12.81
N GLN A 12 2.92 -33.30 -13.24
CA GLN A 12 2.55 -31.97 -12.77
C GLN A 12 2.40 -32.08 -11.25
N LYS A 13 3.20 -31.30 -10.52
CA LYS A 13 3.16 -31.25 -9.05
C LYS A 13 1.73 -30.98 -8.60
N ILE A 14 1.12 -31.94 -7.91
CA ILE A 14 -0.18 -31.76 -7.29
C ILE A 14 0.02 -30.77 -6.12
N PRO A 15 -0.68 -29.62 -6.10
CA PRO A 15 -0.60 -28.71 -4.96
C PRO A 15 -1.04 -29.44 -3.68
N ASN A 16 -0.25 -29.28 -2.63
CA ASN A 16 -0.46 -29.90 -1.34
C ASN A 16 -1.79 -29.44 -0.75
N LEU A 17 -2.50 -30.33 -0.04
CA LEU A 17 -3.83 -30.04 0.54
C LEU A 17 -3.81 -28.77 1.43
N TRP A 18 -2.66 -28.46 2.04
CA TRP A 18 -2.39 -27.25 2.80
C TRP A 18 -2.46 -25.94 2.00
N ASP A 19 -2.23 -25.99 0.68
CA ASP A 19 -2.36 -24.82 -0.20
C ASP A 19 -3.83 -24.40 -0.36
N PHE A 20 -4.78 -25.32 -0.16
CA PHE A 20 -6.22 -25.04 -0.16
C PHE A 20 -6.74 -24.57 1.21
N PHE A 21 -6.08 -24.97 2.29
CA PHE A 21 -6.49 -24.67 3.67
C PHE A 21 -5.68 -23.56 4.34
N TYR A 22 -4.72 -22.94 3.64
CA TYR A 22 -4.05 -21.74 4.16
C TYR A 22 -5.10 -20.63 4.26
N PRO A 23 -5.42 -20.12 5.47
CA PRO A 23 -6.32 -18.98 5.58
C PRO A 23 -5.69 -17.83 4.80
N ILE A 24 -6.42 -17.27 3.85
CA ILE A 24 -6.03 -16.05 3.15
C ILE A 24 -5.97 -14.96 4.22
N ILE A 25 -4.79 -14.75 4.81
CA ILE A 25 -4.58 -13.67 5.78
C ILE A 25 -4.69 -12.36 5.01
N ILE A 26 -5.85 -11.71 5.09
CA ILE A 26 -6.06 -10.40 4.48
C ILE A 26 -5.38 -9.34 5.36
N MET A 27 -4.27 -8.79 4.87
CA MET A 27 -3.58 -7.67 5.49
C MET A 27 -4.29 -6.34 5.19
N TYR A 28 -4.27 -5.41 6.14
CA TYR A 28 -4.72 -4.05 5.95
C TYR A 28 -3.56 -3.08 6.09
N TYR A 29 -3.61 -1.99 5.34
CA TYR A 29 -2.54 -1.01 5.28
C TYR A 29 -3.07 0.36 5.61
N PHE A 30 -2.49 1.00 6.63
CA PHE A 30 -2.54 2.45 6.77
C PHE A 30 -1.54 3.03 5.78
N TYR A 31 -1.99 3.94 4.90
CA TYR A 31 -1.14 4.52 3.87
C TYR A 31 -1.17 6.05 3.91
N VAL A 32 -0.06 6.64 3.46
CA VAL A 32 0.14 8.08 3.35
C VAL A 32 0.51 8.42 1.91
N LEU A 33 -0.39 9.12 1.22
CA LEU A 33 -0.13 9.70 -0.09
C LEU A 33 0.26 11.16 0.05
N TYR A 34 1.06 11.64 -0.89
CA TYR A 34 1.41 13.04 -1.03
C TYR A 34 0.90 13.58 -2.36
N SER A 35 0.15 14.66 -2.30
CA SER A 35 -0.22 15.39 -3.51
C SER A 35 0.95 16.27 -3.95
N GLN A 36 1.46 16.04 -5.15
CA GLN A 36 2.47 16.91 -5.76
C GLN A 36 1.91 18.28 -6.17
N LYS A 37 0.58 18.43 -6.18
CA LYS A 37 -0.11 19.66 -6.59
C LYS A 37 -0.29 20.63 -5.43
N ASP A 38 -0.78 20.15 -4.29
CA ASP A 38 -1.06 21.00 -3.13
C ASP A 38 -0.09 20.80 -1.96
N HIS A 39 0.88 19.90 -2.11
CA HIS A 39 1.90 19.58 -1.11
C HIS A 39 1.34 19.06 0.21
N ARG A 40 0.09 18.56 0.22
CA ARG A 40 -0.57 18.03 1.42
C ARG A 40 -0.64 16.51 1.39
N LEU A 41 -0.60 15.95 2.59
CA LEU A 41 -0.78 14.51 2.81
C LEU A 41 -2.26 14.11 2.66
N TYR A 42 -2.47 12.87 2.25
CA TYR A 42 -3.72 12.15 2.35
C TYR A 42 -3.46 10.84 3.09
N LYS A 43 -4.35 10.50 4.02
CA LYS A 43 -4.19 9.38 4.95
C LYS A 43 -5.42 8.50 4.84
N GLY A 44 -5.22 7.19 4.72
CA GLY A 44 -6.32 6.25 4.56
C GLY A 44 -5.94 4.82 4.91
N VAL A 45 -6.94 3.93 4.85
CA VAL A 45 -6.78 2.48 5.02
C VAL A 45 -7.26 1.74 3.77
N THR A 46 -6.54 0.70 3.36
CA THR A 46 -6.89 -0.18 2.24
C THR A 46 -6.29 -1.57 2.45
N SER A 47 -6.81 -2.60 1.79
CA SER A 47 -6.16 -3.92 1.70
C SER A 47 -5.19 -4.02 0.51
N ASP A 48 -5.21 -3.03 -0.40
CA ASP A 48 -4.35 -2.94 -1.57
C ASP A 48 -3.95 -1.48 -1.81
N VAL A 49 -2.69 -1.16 -1.51
CA VAL A 49 -2.13 0.21 -1.62
C VAL A 49 -1.92 0.60 -3.08
N ASN A 50 -1.54 -0.34 -3.95
CA ASN A 50 -1.26 -0.08 -5.35
C ASN A 50 -2.54 0.29 -6.10
N LYS A 51 -3.58 -0.55 -5.94
CA LYS A 51 -4.90 -0.27 -6.50
C LYS A 51 -5.45 1.08 -6.02
N ARG A 52 -5.27 1.38 -4.72
CA ARG A 52 -5.73 2.65 -4.15
C ARG A 52 -4.98 3.86 -4.72
N LEU A 53 -3.68 3.76 -4.92
CA LEU A 53 -2.89 4.83 -5.56
C LEU A 53 -3.39 5.08 -7.00
N GLU A 54 -3.65 4.01 -7.76
CA GLU A 54 -4.22 4.10 -9.11
C GLU A 54 -5.61 4.75 -9.12
N GLU A 55 -6.50 4.37 -8.18
CA GLU A 55 -7.82 4.98 -8.03
C GLU A 55 -7.75 6.50 -7.77
N HIS A 56 -6.84 6.93 -6.90
CA HIS A 56 -6.62 8.36 -6.63
C HIS A 56 -6.09 9.09 -7.87
N ASN A 57 -5.13 8.50 -8.59
CA ASN A 57 -4.50 9.12 -9.76
C ASN A 57 -5.36 9.06 -11.04
N SER A 58 -6.24 8.07 -11.18
CA SER A 58 -7.25 8.02 -12.25
C SER A 58 -8.37 9.05 -12.05
N GLY A 59 -8.48 9.65 -10.85
CA GLY A 59 -9.47 10.69 -10.56
C GLY A 59 -10.87 10.15 -10.29
N ARG A 60 -11.01 8.84 -10.07
CA ARG A 60 -12.27 8.18 -9.69
C ARG A 60 -12.77 8.63 -8.32
N THR A 61 -11.87 9.09 -7.44
CA THR A 61 -12.23 9.59 -6.12
C THR A 61 -12.63 11.07 -6.15
N ARG A 62 -13.94 11.37 -6.11
CA ARG A 62 -14.52 12.73 -6.20
C ARG A 62 -13.82 13.77 -5.32
N SER A 63 -13.51 13.43 -4.07
CA SER A 63 -12.92 14.34 -3.09
C SER A 63 -11.43 14.63 -3.31
N THR A 64 -10.71 13.80 -4.06
CA THR A 64 -9.25 13.94 -4.25
C THR A 64 -8.85 14.10 -5.71
N LYS A 65 -9.77 13.95 -6.68
CA LYS A 65 -9.47 14.07 -8.12
C LYS A 65 -8.82 15.41 -8.52
N HIS A 66 -9.10 16.49 -7.80
CA HIS A 66 -8.56 17.82 -8.07
C HIS A 66 -7.15 18.04 -7.49
N ARG A 67 -6.68 17.12 -6.63
CA ARG A 67 -5.39 17.18 -5.91
C ARG A 67 -4.31 16.29 -6.55
N ARG A 68 -4.60 15.62 -7.66
CA ARG A 68 -3.62 14.80 -8.39
C ARG A 68 -2.48 15.67 -8.96
N PRO A 69 -1.29 15.08 -9.24
CA PRO A 69 -0.94 13.68 -9.04
C PRO A 69 -0.52 13.36 -7.59
N PHE A 70 -0.81 12.14 -7.15
CA PHE A 70 -0.40 11.59 -5.87
C PHE A 70 0.79 10.64 -6.04
N VAL A 71 1.67 10.65 -5.05
CA VAL A 71 2.71 9.63 -4.85
C VAL A 71 2.51 8.96 -3.50
N LEU A 72 2.85 7.68 -3.39
CA LEU A 72 2.89 6.98 -2.12
C LEU A 72 4.17 7.38 -1.38
N LEU A 73 4.06 7.87 -0.15
CA LEU A 73 5.23 8.15 0.70
C LEU A 73 5.50 7.02 1.67
N HIS A 74 4.47 6.51 2.33
CA HIS A 74 4.63 5.58 3.43
C HIS A 74 3.40 4.68 3.57
N TYR A 75 3.60 3.47 4.09
CA TYR A 75 2.51 2.60 4.53
C TYR A 75 2.95 1.70 5.68
N GLU A 76 1.99 1.26 6.48
CA GLU A 76 2.16 0.35 7.61
C GLU A 76 1.16 -0.79 7.50
N ALA A 77 1.61 -2.03 7.66
CA ALA A 77 0.80 -3.23 7.58
C ALA A 77 0.22 -3.62 8.94
N TYR A 78 -1.04 -4.05 8.95
CA TYR A 78 -1.80 -4.43 10.13
C TYR A 78 -2.57 -5.73 9.85
N PRO A 79 -2.59 -6.68 10.80
CA PRO A 79 -3.23 -7.98 10.61
C PRO A 79 -4.76 -7.88 10.49
N ASP A 80 -5.34 -6.75 10.90
CA ASP A 80 -6.77 -6.52 10.86
C ASP A 80 -7.11 -5.05 10.54
N LYS A 81 -8.32 -4.84 10.03
CA LYS A 81 -8.80 -3.52 9.62
C LYS A 81 -8.95 -2.54 10.77
N ILE A 82 -9.31 -3.02 11.97
CA ILE A 82 -9.58 -2.16 13.13
C ILE A 82 -8.27 -1.53 13.60
N SER A 83 -7.19 -2.30 13.68
CA SER A 83 -5.87 -1.80 14.03
C SER A 83 -5.36 -0.76 13.03
N ALA A 84 -5.53 -1.00 11.72
CA ALA A 84 -5.21 0.00 10.70
C ALA A 84 -6.03 1.28 10.83
N LEU A 85 -7.34 1.17 11.13
CA LEU A 85 -8.23 2.32 11.31
C LEU A 85 -7.88 3.12 12.57
N LYS A 86 -7.50 2.45 13.67
CA LYS A 86 -7.01 3.13 14.89
C LYS A 86 -5.77 3.96 14.57
N GLN A 87 -4.83 3.42 13.80
CA GLN A 87 -3.67 4.19 13.35
C GLN A 87 -4.08 5.38 12.48
N GLU A 88 -4.98 5.19 11.51
CA GLU A 88 -5.46 6.26 10.66
C GLU A 88 -6.11 7.39 11.48
N GLN A 89 -6.95 7.05 12.45
CA GLN A 89 -7.61 8.00 13.34
C GLN A 89 -6.60 8.73 14.22
N TRP A 90 -5.69 8.01 14.88
CA TRP A 90 -4.65 8.60 15.71
C TRP A 90 -3.77 9.56 14.90
N SER A 91 -3.38 9.18 13.68
CA SER A 91 -2.58 10.01 12.78
C SER A 91 -3.27 11.32 12.35
N LYS A 92 -4.61 11.43 12.52
CA LYS A 92 -5.40 12.63 12.22
C LYS A 92 -5.55 13.57 13.42
N THR A 93 -5.14 13.16 14.62
CA THR A 93 -5.03 14.04 15.78
C THR A 93 -3.86 15.02 15.63
N LEU A 94 -3.78 16.05 16.48
CA LEU A 94 -2.66 16.99 16.49
C LEU A 94 -1.33 16.28 16.79
N GLU A 95 -1.30 15.49 17.87
CA GLU A 95 -0.10 14.76 18.30
C GLU A 95 0.32 13.70 17.27
N GLY A 96 -0.62 12.84 16.85
CA GLY A 96 -0.32 11.78 15.89
C GLY A 96 0.06 12.32 14.52
N GLY A 97 -0.54 13.43 14.09
CA GLY A 97 -0.17 14.14 12.87
C GLY A 97 1.24 14.72 12.93
N ALA A 98 1.61 15.36 14.04
CA ALA A 98 2.95 15.88 14.27
C ALA A 98 4.00 14.76 14.30
N ARG A 99 3.71 13.66 15.01
CA ARG A 99 4.58 12.49 15.09
C ARG A 99 4.76 11.80 13.74
N LEU A 100 3.70 11.67 12.95
CA LEU A 100 3.80 11.15 11.59
C LEU A 100 4.66 12.06 10.70
N LYS A 101 4.49 13.38 10.76
CA LYS A 101 5.32 14.32 9.99
C LYS A 101 6.79 14.19 10.37
N ALA A 102 7.10 14.16 11.67
CA ALA A 102 8.47 13.97 12.17
C ALA A 102 9.08 12.66 11.66
N LYS A 103 8.33 11.55 11.73
CA LYS A 103 8.76 10.25 11.17
C LYS A 103 9.07 10.32 9.68
N LEU A 104 8.25 10.99 8.87
CA LEU A 104 8.48 11.14 7.42
C LEU A 104 9.72 12.01 7.12
N ILE A 105 10.00 13.00 7.96
CA ILE A 105 11.23 13.83 7.86
C ILE A 105 12.46 13.01 8.25
N GLU A 106 12.39 12.26 9.35
CA GLU A 106 13.46 11.37 9.81
C GLU A 106 13.83 10.33 8.76
N MET A 107 12.81 9.74 8.11
CA MET A 107 12.98 8.83 6.97
C MET A 107 13.46 9.52 5.69
N ARG A 108 13.69 10.84 5.71
CA ARG A 108 14.07 11.68 4.58
C ARG A 108 13.09 11.61 3.40
N LEU A 109 11.82 11.32 3.66
CA LEU A 109 10.76 11.36 2.64
C LEU A 109 10.25 12.79 2.45
N LEU A 110 10.29 13.60 3.51
CA LEU A 110 9.93 15.02 3.49
C LEU A 110 11.08 15.89 4.04
N ASP A 111 11.13 17.15 3.60
CA ASP A 111 11.88 18.23 4.25
C ASP A 111 11.10 18.84 5.43
N GLU A 112 11.75 19.73 6.19
CA GLU A 112 11.11 20.43 7.32
C GLU A 112 9.89 21.26 6.89
N GLY A 113 9.93 21.78 5.66
CA GLY A 113 8.83 22.48 4.99
C GLY A 113 7.65 21.59 4.58
N GLY A 114 7.78 20.26 4.69
CA GLY A 114 6.77 19.29 4.28
C GLY A 114 6.72 19.03 2.77
N LYS A 115 7.78 19.31 2.02
CA LYS A 115 7.92 18.93 0.61
C LYS A 115 8.72 17.64 0.47
N ILE A 116 8.51 16.92 -0.62
CA ILE A 116 9.28 15.70 -0.90
C ILE A 116 10.75 16.05 -1.09
N ASN A 117 11.63 15.30 -0.42
CA ASN A 117 13.05 15.34 -0.74
C ASN A 117 13.25 14.75 -2.13
N LYS A 118 13.58 15.61 -3.09
CA LYS A 118 14.20 15.17 -4.33
C LYS A 118 15.66 14.92 -3.95
N GLY A 119 16.05 13.65 -3.89
CA GLY A 119 17.43 13.26 -3.59
C GLY A 119 18.44 14.02 -4.43
#